data_AF-A0A7Y4R512-F1
#
_entry.id   AF-A0A7Y4R512-F1
#
_cell.length_a   1.000
_cell.length_b   1.000
_cell.length_c   1.000
_cell.angle_alpha   90.00
_cell.angle_beta   90.00
_cell.angle_gamma   90.00
#
_symmetry.space_group_name_H-M   'P 1'
#
loop_
_entity.id
_entity.type
_entity.pdbx_description
1 polymer ?
#
loop_
_entity_poly.entity_id
_entity_poly.type
_entity_poly.pdbx_seq_one_letter_code
_entity_poly.pdbx_strand_id
1 'polypeptide(L)'
;MALVNSLVAASIATPNATSVQAIVDSLANKLFADKEMDDAQRAQIQHEINQLKEQASGLVPLIDQNTIIKKRRSNFYDLLRKYQKVKSISVTLTDDSKKPVTEEQLIAREGFTQYLITANTSATQVIDQAQIEIISPVLMKGNHKWKGMYNGAAISFVMKSEDFMGMVESGKVEFKSGSMINCTLQIEKKINGAGVERIIGYNILGVGSYSENGKTIETPEGKQKQKQNVISKRQLDLFG
;
A
#
# COMPACT_ATOMS: atom_id res chain seq x y z
N MET A 1 -18.57 18.63 11.66
CA MET A 1 -19.28 17.53 10.95
C MET A 1 -19.30 17.71 9.43
N ALA A 2 -19.58 18.90 8.89
CA ALA A 2 -19.61 19.14 7.43
C ALA A 2 -18.30 18.80 6.68
N LEU A 3 -17.13 19.07 7.27
CA LEU A 3 -15.81 18.77 6.69
C LEU A 3 -15.45 17.26 6.70
N VAL A 4 -15.92 16.53 7.70
CA VAL A 4 -15.72 15.06 7.78
C VAL A 4 -16.63 14.36 6.77
N ASN A 5 -17.88 14.83 6.64
CA ASN A 5 -18.80 14.34 5.63
C ASN A 5 -18.36 14.73 4.21
N SER A 6 -17.70 15.88 4.04
CA SER A 6 -17.15 16.28 2.74
C SER A 6 -15.96 15.42 2.29
N LEU A 7 -15.14 14.93 3.21
CA LEU A 7 -14.11 13.92 2.94
C LEU A 7 -14.69 12.64 2.31
N VAL A 8 -15.85 12.20 2.79
CA VAL A 8 -16.48 10.95 2.33
C VAL A 8 -17.00 11.09 0.89
N ALA A 9 -17.67 12.19 0.53
CA ALA A 9 -18.11 12.36 -0.86
C ALA A 9 -16.97 12.72 -1.82
N ALA A 10 -15.96 13.47 -1.36
CA ALA A 10 -14.72 13.68 -2.10
C ALA A 10 -14.05 12.33 -2.42
N SER A 11 -14.13 11.35 -1.52
CA SER A 11 -13.63 10.01 -1.83
C SER A 11 -14.41 9.29 -2.95
N ILE A 12 -15.69 9.60 -3.18
CA ILE A 12 -16.52 8.93 -4.20
C ILE A 12 -16.36 9.58 -5.58
N ALA A 13 -16.28 10.91 -5.62
CA ALA A 13 -16.33 11.68 -6.86
C ALA A 13 -14.97 11.94 -7.51
N THR A 14 -13.85 11.53 -6.89
CA THR A 14 -12.53 12.03 -7.30
C THR A 14 -11.62 10.93 -7.90
N PRO A 15 -10.85 11.25 -8.96
CA PRO A 15 -9.99 10.28 -9.63
C PRO A 15 -9.02 9.61 -8.65
N ASN A 16 -8.64 8.36 -8.90
CA ASN A 16 -7.66 7.65 -8.06
C ASN A 16 -6.29 8.37 -7.97
N ALA A 17 -5.99 9.28 -8.90
CA ALA A 17 -4.75 10.02 -8.99
C ALA A 17 -4.72 11.33 -8.18
N THR A 18 -5.86 11.82 -7.69
CA THR A 18 -5.94 13.06 -6.92
C THR A 18 -6.01 12.73 -5.43
N SER A 19 -5.11 13.28 -4.61
CA SER A 19 -5.17 13.11 -3.16
C SER A 19 -6.40 13.81 -2.61
N VAL A 20 -7.05 13.22 -1.60
CA VAL A 20 -8.21 13.84 -0.95
C VAL A 20 -7.83 15.20 -0.31
N GLN A 21 -6.55 15.38 0.05
CA GLN A 21 -6.00 16.63 0.59
C GLN A 21 -6.16 17.83 -0.36
N ALA A 22 -5.76 17.66 -1.63
CA ALA A 22 -5.82 18.74 -2.62
C ALA A 22 -7.26 19.27 -2.82
N ILE A 23 -8.24 18.42 -2.55
CA ILE A 23 -9.66 18.69 -2.75
C ILE A 23 -10.26 19.37 -1.52
N VAL A 24 -9.85 18.96 -0.32
CA VAL A 24 -10.17 19.70 0.92
C VAL A 24 -9.69 21.14 0.81
N ASP A 25 -8.49 21.36 0.28
CA ASP A 25 -7.94 22.71 0.10
C ASP A 25 -8.69 23.52 -0.96
N SER A 26 -9.07 22.89 -2.08
CA SER A 26 -9.89 23.54 -3.12
C SER A 26 -11.30 23.92 -2.62
N LEU A 27 -11.97 23.01 -1.91
CA LEU A 27 -13.30 23.24 -1.36
C LEU A 27 -13.29 24.30 -0.26
N ALA A 28 -12.30 24.28 0.61
CA ALA A 28 -12.10 25.34 1.59
C ALA A 28 -11.98 26.69 0.87
N ASN A 29 -11.07 26.82 -0.09
CA ASN A 29 -10.84 28.10 -0.78
C ASN A 29 -12.10 28.64 -1.48
N LYS A 30 -12.91 27.77 -2.11
CA LYS A 30 -14.16 28.18 -2.77
C LYS A 30 -15.26 28.61 -1.80
N LEU A 31 -15.44 27.92 -0.67
CA LEU A 31 -16.48 28.25 0.32
C LEU A 31 -16.23 29.58 1.04
N PHE A 32 -14.98 30.06 1.06
CA PHE A 32 -14.57 31.29 1.75
C PHE A 32 -14.33 32.47 0.81
N ALA A 33 -14.42 32.29 -0.50
CA ALA A 33 -14.31 33.38 -1.48
C ALA A 33 -15.54 34.32 -1.47
N ASP A 34 -16.70 33.85 -1.01
CA ASP A 34 -18.00 34.53 -1.19
C ASP A 34 -18.63 35.14 0.08
N LYS A 35 -17.95 35.13 1.23
CA LYS A 35 -18.53 35.67 2.47
C LYS A 35 -18.02 37.08 2.80
N GLU A 36 -18.80 38.10 2.48
CA GLU A 36 -18.69 39.42 3.11
C GLU A 36 -19.06 39.29 4.60
N MET A 37 -18.07 39.31 5.49
CA MET A 37 -18.26 39.22 6.95
C MET A 37 -17.33 40.16 7.72
N ASP A 38 -17.70 40.49 8.96
CA ASP A 38 -16.94 41.30 9.93
C ASP A 38 -15.66 40.60 10.40
N ASP A 39 -14.58 41.36 10.66
CA ASP A 39 -13.21 40.84 10.84
C ASP A 39 -13.08 39.89 12.03
N ALA A 40 -13.85 40.13 13.10
CA ALA A 40 -13.86 39.28 14.29
C ALA A 40 -14.52 37.91 14.03
N GLN A 41 -15.60 37.87 13.24
CA GLN A 41 -16.24 36.61 12.85
C GLN A 41 -15.38 35.83 11.85
N ARG A 42 -14.66 36.52 10.95
CA ARG A 42 -13.68 35.89 10.05
C ARG A 42 -12.57 35.18 10.82
N ALA A 43 -12.01 35.82 11.84
CA ALA A 43 -10.93 35.26 12.64
C ALA A 43 -11.38 34.00 13.43
N GLN A 44 -12.57 34.04 14.03
CA GLN A 44 -13.14 32.89 14.75
C GLN A 44 -13.38 31.70 13.81
N ILE A 45 -13.98 31.97 12.64
CA ILE A 45 -14.26 30.95 11.62
C ILE A 45 -12.94 30.37 11.05
N GLN A 46 -11.93 31.21 10.81
CA GLN A 46 -10.61 30.77 10.35
C GLN A 46 -9.93 29.84 11.35
N HIS A 47 -10.02 30.16 12.65
CA HIS A 47 -9.46 29.30 13.69
C HIS A 47 -10.15 27.93 13.73
N GLU A 48 -11.49 27.90 13.66
CA GLU A 48 -12.27 26.66 13.62
C GLU A 48 -11.98 25.83 12.35
N ILE A 49 -11.77 26.49 11.20
CA ILE A 49 -11.37 25.83 9.94
C ILE A 49 -9.99 25.21 10.06
N ASN A 50 -9.01 25.92 10.64
CA ASN A 50 -7.66 25.42 10.77
C ASN A 50 -7.62 24.18 11.66
N GLN A 51 -8.37 24.18 12.76
CA GLN A 51 -8.53 22.98 13.60
C GLN A 51 -9.17 21.82 12.84
N LEU A 52 -10.24 22.08 12.07
CA LEU A 52 -10.88 21.05 11.27
C LEU A 52 -9.99 20.53 10.12
N LYS A 53 -9.17 21.39 9.51
CA LYS A 53 -8.18 21.01 8.50
C LYS A 53 -7.09 20.13 9.10
N GLU A 54 -6.63 20.45 10.29
CA GLU A 54 -5.62 19.67 10.99
C GLU A 54 -6.16 18.27 11.39
N GLN A 55 -7.41 18.20 11.85
CA GLN A 55 -8.10 16.93 12.08
C GLN A 55 -8.33 16.14 10.77
N ALA A 56 -8.72 16.82 9.69
CA ALA A 56 -8.88 16.21 8.38
C ALA A 56 -7.56 15.67 7.83
N SER A 57 -6.45 16.38 8.04
CA SER A 57 -5.10 15.97 7.62
C SER A 57 -4.69 14.59 8.16
N GLY A 58 -5.14 14.22 9.36
CA GLY A 58 -4.93 12.86 9.90
C GLY A 58 -5.83 11.78 9.28
N LEU A 59 -7.04 12.14 8.84
CA LEU A 59 -8.04 11.22 8.29
C LEU A 59 -7.89 11.01 6.78
N VAL A 60 -7.43 12.02 6.06
CA VAL A 60 -7.22 12.00 4.61
C VAL A 60 -6.30 10.85 4.18
N PRO A 61 -5.11 10.64 4.79
CA PRO A 61 -4.23 9.52 4.44
C PRO A 61 -4.87 8.16 4.74
N LEU A 62 -5.67 8.06 5.81
CA LEU A 62 -6.35 6.82 6.17
C LEU A 62 -7.40 6.44 5.12
N ILE A 63 -8.15 7.41 4.60
CA ILE A 63 -9.13 7.19 3.53
C ILE A 63 -8.43 6.90 2.20
N ASP A 64 -7.37 7.66 1.88
CA ASP A 64 -6.60 7.47 0.65
C ASP A 64 -5.89 6.11 0.63
N GLN A 65 -5.40 5.60 1.75
CA GLN A 65 -4.74 4.29 1.80
C GLN A 65 -5.72 3.13 1.95
N ASN A 66 -7.00 3.39 2.20
CA ASN A 66 -8.00 2.34 2.42
C ASN A 66 -8.33 1.57 1.13
N THR A 67 -7.85 0.33 1.05
CA THR A 67 -8.06 -0.57 -0.09
C THR A 67 -9.52 -0.97 -0.30
N ILE A 68 -10.34 -0.99 0.76
CA ILE A 68 -11.77 -1.27 0.67
C ILE A 68 -12.50 -0.14 -0.03
N ILE A 69 -12.27 1.12 0.39
CA ILE A 69 -12.90 2.31 -0.22
C ILE A 69 -12.49 2.41 -1.69
N LYS A 70 -11.19 2.33 -1.95
CA LYS A 70 -10.60 2.30 -3.29
C LYS A 70 -11.25 1.24 -4.18
N LYS A 71 -11.40 0.01 -3.69
CA LYS A 71 -11.99 -1.08 -4.48
C LYS A 71 -13.49 -0.92 -4.69
N ARG A 72 -14.25 -0.50 -3.67
CA ARG A 72 -15.69 -0.22 -3.80
C ARG A 72 -15.96 0.88 -4.84
N ARG A 73 -15.18 1.96 -4.78
CA ARG A 73 -15.20 3.03 -5.80
C ARG A 73 -14.94 2.47 -7.19
N SER A 74 -13.86 1.70 -7.36
CA SER A 74 -13.54 1.06 -8.63
C SER A 74 -14.67 0.15 -9.14
N ASN A 75 -15.32 -0.62 -8.28
CA ASN A 75 -16.41 -1.51 -8.68
C ASN A 75 -17.65 -0.73 -9.12
N PHE A 76 -17.98 0.37 -8.43
CA PHE A 76 -19.07 1.26 -8.78
C PHE A 76 -18.89 1.80 -10.21
N TYR A 77 -17.74 2.40 -10.51
CA TYR A 77 -17.47 2.93 -11.85
C TYR A 77 -17.30 1.82 -12.92
N ASP A 78 -16.82 0.62 -12.55
CA ASP A 78 -16.78 -0.52 -13.47
C ASP A 78 -18.19 -0.97 -13.87
N LEU A 79 -19.14 -0.99 -12.93
CA LEU A 79 -20.53 -1.32 -13.18
C LEU A 79 -21.18 -0.29 -14.13
N LEU A 80 -20.96 1.00 -13.88
CA LEU A 80 -21.50 2.08 -14.69
C LEU A 80 -20.90 2.12 -16.09
N ARG A 81 -19.60 1.84 -16.21
CA ARG A 81 -18.93 1.68 -17.50
C ARG A 81 -19.55 0.55 -18.31
N LYS A 82 -19.89 -0.60 -17.70
CA LYS A 82 -20.52 -1.73 -18.41
C LYS A 82 -21.94 -1.41 -18.87
N TYR A 83 -22.65 -0.56 -18.13
CA TYR A 83 -24.02 -0.19 -18.47
C TYR A 83 -24.06 1.03 -19.41
N GLN A 84 -24.30 0.79 -20.70
CA GLN A 84 -24.19 1.83 -21.74
C GLN A 84 -25.21 2.97 -21.63
N LYS A 85 -26.33 2.78 -20.90
CA LYS A 85 -27.36 3.82 -20.77
C LYS A 85 -26.95 4.97 -19.84
N VAL A 86 -25.94 4.79 -19.00
CA VAL A 86 -25.43 5.86 -18.11
C VAL A 86 -24.39 6.68 -18.86
N LYS A 87 -24.67 7.98 -19.03
CA LYS A 87 -23.80 8.95 -19.72
C LYS A 87 -22.97 9.81 -18.78
N SER A 88 -23.45 10.03 -17.57
CA SER A 88 -22.76 10.81 -16.54
C SER A 88 -23.32 10.48 -15.17
N ILE A 89 -22.58 10.87 -14.14
CA ILE A 89 -23.04 10.91 -12.76
C ILE A 89 -22.69 12.27 -12.19
N SER A 90 -23.58 12.81 -11.37
CA SER A 90 -23.27 13.93 -10.53
C SER A 90 -23.24 13.52 -9.06
N VAL A 91 -22.32 14.12 -8.32
CA VAL A 91 -22.17 13.91 -6.88
C VAL A 91 -22.23 15.27 -6.19
N THR A 92 -23.13 15.38 -5.22
CA THR A 92 -23.33 16.58 -4.41
C THR A 92 -23.50 16.17 -2.97
N LEU A 93 -22.87 16.91 -2.06
CA LEU A 93 -23.07 16.73 -0.62
C LEU A 93 -24.32 17.48 -0.18
N THR A 94 -25.09 16.88 0.72
CA THR A 94 -26.26 17.53 1.32
C THR A 94 -26.15 17.54 2.83
N ASP A 95 -26.80 18.52 3.46
CA ASP A 95 -26.96 18.58 4.91
C ASP A 95 -28.11 17.65 5.38
N ASP A 96 -28.38 17.63 6.70
CA ASP A 96 -29.47 16.84 7.29
C ASP A 96 -30.86 17.26 6.76
N SER A 97 -30.96 18.46 6.19
CA SER A 97 -32.16 19.00 5.53
C SER A 97 -32.17 18.76 4.01
N LYS A 98 -31.25 17.93 3.50
CA LYS A 98 -31.05 17.61 2.08
C LYS A 98 -30.72 18.81 1.19
N LYS A 99 -30.24 19.92 1.76
CA LYS A 99 -29.79 21.07 0.98
C LYS A 99 -28.35 20.86 0.51
N PRO A 100 -28.02 21.20 -0.76
CA PRO A 100 -26.67 21.02 -1.27
C PRO A 100 -25.69 21.93 -0.54
N VAL A 101 -24.61 21.34 -0.03
CA VAL A 101 -23.54 22.01 0.72
C VAL A 101 -22.32 22.25 -0.18
N THR A 102 -22.20 21.52 -1.28
CA THR A 102 -21.11 21.66 -2.25
C THR A 102 -21.64 21.87 -3.66
N GLU A 103 -20.78 22.37 -4.53
CA GLU A 103 -21.02 22.35 -5.97
C GLU A 103 -21.25 20.92 -6.45
N GLU A 104 -22.09 20.79 -7.48
CA GLU A 104 -22.36 19.52 -8.13
C GLU A 104 -21.15 19.10 -8.96
N GLN A 105 -20.56 17.95 -8.60
CA GLN A 105 -19.42 17.43 -9.32
C GLN A 105 -19.90 16.46 -10.41
N LEU A 106 -19.85 16.91 -11.66
CA LEU A 106 -20.22 16.11 -12.82
C LEU A 106 -19.06 15.24 -13.31
N ILE A 107 -19.30 13.94 -13.43
CA ILE A 107 -18.37 12.95 -13.95
C ILE A 107 -18.96 12.37 -15.22
N ALA A 108 -18.39 12.74 -16.35
CA ALA A 108 -18.76 12.19 -17.65
C ALA A 108 -18.27 10.73 -17.79
N ARG A 109 -18.95 9.95 -18.62
CA ARG A 109 -18.66 8.53 -18.83
C ARG A 109 -17.22 8.26 -19.23
N GLU A 110 -16.62 9.15 -20.00
CA GLU A 110 -15.23 9.10 -20.46
C GLU A 110 -14.25 9.10 -19.27
N GLY A 111 -14.64 9.74 -18.16
CA GLY A 111 -13.88 9.81 -16.92
C GLY A 111 -13.95 8.54 -16.06
N PHE A 112 -14.89 7.62 -16.28
CA PHE A 112 -15.09 6.45 -15.41
C PHE A 112 -13.85 5.54 -15.32
N THR A 113 -13.02 5.50 -16.36
CA THR A 113 -11.79 4.71 -16.40
C THR A 113 -10.75 5.18 -15.38
N GLN A 114 -10.76 6.46 -15.00
CA GLN A 114 -9.82 7.07 -14.04
C GLN A 114 -10.02 6.56 -12.61
N TYR A 115 -11.15 5.90 -12.35
CA TYR A 115 -11.53 5.38 -11.04
C TYR A 115 -11.29 3.87 -10.92
N LEU A 116 -10.90 3.20 -12.01
CA LEU A 116 -10.71 1.76 -12.03
C LEU A 116 -9.37 1.37 -11.42
N ILE A 117 -9.39 0.31 -10.61
CA ILE A 117 -8.21 -0.38 -10.12
C ILE A 117 -8.07 -1.65 -10.94
N THR A 118 -7.00 -1.74 -11.72
CA THR A 118 -6.68 -2.91 -12.53
C THR A 118 -6.58 -4.15 -11.63
N ALA A 119 -7.24 -5.25 -12.01
CA ALA A 119 -7.35 -6.47 -11.19
C ALA A 119 -6.00 -7.15 -10.84
N ASN A 120 -4.90 -6.68 -11.44
CA ASN A 120 -3.54 -7.19 -11.27
C ASN A 120 -2.69 -6.31 -10.36
N THR A 121 -3.26 -5.39 -9.57
CA THR A 121 -2.51 -4.70 -8.52
C THR A 121 -2.22 -5.69 -7.38
N SER A 122 -1.23 -6.56 -7.61
CA SER A 122 -0.61 -7.37 -6.59
C SER A 122 0.37 -6.46 -5.85
N ALA A 123 0.01 -6.04 -4.64
CA ALA A 123 0.93 -5.29 -3.81
C ALA A 123 2.01 -6.24 -3.33
N THR A 124 3.27 -5.89 -3.59
CA THR A 124 4.42 -6.64 -3.08
C THR A 124 5.00 -5.89 -1.90
N GLN A 125 5.21 -6.59 -0.78
CA GLN A 125 5.94 -6.06 0.36
C GLN A 125 7.27 -6.81 0.47
N VAL A 126 8.39 -6.08 0.53
CA VAL A 126 9.74 -6.66 0.68
C VAL A 126 10.26 -6.35 2.07
N ILE A 127 10.83 -7.36 2.73
CA ILE A 127 11.41 -7.29 4.07
C ILE A 127 12.85 -7.80 3.97
N ASP A 128 13.82 -6.92 4.12
CA ASP A 128 15.24 -7.21 3.83
C ASP A 128 15.96 -8.09 4.85
N GLN A 129 15.43 -8.22 6.07
CA GLN A 129 16.05 -8.94 7.20
C GLN A 129 15.03 -9.86 7.88
N ALA A 130 14.32 -10.66 7.09
CA ALA A 130 13.37 -11.62 7.60
C ALA A 130 14.10 -12.88 8.08
N GLN A 131 13.84 -13.25 9.33
CA GLN A 131 14.36 -14.47 9.93
C GLN A 131 13.34 -15.60 9.76
N ILE A 132 13.74 -16.70 9.12
CA ILE A 132 12.89 -17.86 8.86
C ILE A 132 13.58 -19.12 9.35
N GLU A 133 12.91 -19.87 10.21
CA GLU A 133 13.35 -21.21 10.60
C GLU A 133 12.88 -22.21 9.54
N ILE A 134 13.78 -23.03 9.03
CA ILE A 134 13.49 -24.04 8.02
C ILE A 134 12.86 -25.26 8.69
N ILE A 135 11.63 -25.57 8.30
CA ILE A 135 10.91 -26.78 8.74
C ILE A 135 11.13 -27.92 7.74
N SER A 136 11.05 -27.62 6.44
CA SER A 136 11.26 -28.60 5.38
C SER A 136 11.93 -27.94 4.17
N PRO A 137 13.21 -28.23 3.91
CA PRO A 137 13.90 -27.77 2.71
C PRO A 137 13.43 -28.55 1.48
N VAL A 138 13.60 -27.95 0.31
CA VAL A 138 13.43 -28.65 -0.98
C VAL A 138 14.80 -28.76 -1.62
N LEU A 139 15.25 -30.00 -1.86
CA LEU A 139 16.56 -30.29 -2.42
C LEU A 139 16.52 -30.59 -3.93
N MET A 140 15.32 -30.64 -4.52
CA MET A 140 15.11 -30.99 -5.93
C MET A 140 14.79 -29.74 -6.76
N LYS A 141 15.26 -29.75 -8.02
CA LYS A 141 14.89 -28.75 -9.01
C LYS A 141 13.41 -28.87 -9.36
N GLY A 142 12.68 -27.76 -9.28
CA GLY A 142 11.26 -27.69 -9.63
C GLY A 142 10.53 -26.61 -8.87
N ASN A 143 9.24 -26.43 -9.17
CA ASN A 143 8.36 -25.44 -8.55
C ASN A 143 7.81 -25.93 -7.20
N HIS A 144 8.68 -26.43 -6.33
CA HIS A 144 8.30 -26.91 -5.01
C HIS A 144 8.39 -25.79 -3.97
N LYS A 145 7.45 -25.80 -3.04
CA LYS A 145 7.42 -24.84 -1.94
C LYS A 145 8.17 -25.40 -0.74
N TRP A 146 9.09 -24.60 -0.22
CA TRP A 146 9.75 -24.81 1.05
C TRP A 146 8.76 -24.53 2.19
N LYS A 147 8.95 -25.18 3.33
CA LYS A 147 8.21 -24.86 4.56
C LYS A 147 9.15 -24.26 5.60
N GLY A 148 8.72 -23.19 6.24
CA GLY A 148 9.44 -22.59 7.36
C GLY A 148 8.53 -21.84 8.32
N MET A 149 9.09 -21.43 9.45
CA MET A 149 8.43 -20.62 10.46
C MET A 149 8.85 -19.16 10.29
N TYR A 150 7.87 -18.26 10.15
CA TYR A 150 8.09 -16.82 10.13
C TYR A 150 7.19 -16.16 11.16
N ASN A 151 7.78 -15.40 12.11
CA ASN A 151 7.05 -14.75 13.21
C ASN A 151 6.08 -15.68 13.96
N GLY A 152 6.50 -16.94 14.21
CA GLY A 152 5.70 -17.93 14.91
C GLY A 152 4.58 -18.58 14.08
N ALA A 153 4.45 -18.26 12.79
CA ALA A 153 3.50 -18.89 11.88
C ALA A 153 4.20 -19.72 10.80
N ALA A 154 3.70 -20.93 10.55
CA ALA A 154 4.21 -21.79 9.48
C ALA A 154 3.79 -21.24 8.12
N ILE A 155 4.77 -20.96 7.26
CA ILE A 155 4.58 -20.45 5.91
C ILE A 155 5.14 -21.41 4.87
N SER A 156 4.54 -21.40 3.68
CA SER A 156 5.08 -22.07 2.49
C SER A 156 5.59 -21.01 1.53
N PHE A 157 6.85 -21.11 1.12
CA PHE A 157 7.52 -20.11 0.28
C PHE A 157 8.30 -20.73 -0.86
N VAL A 158 8.59 -19.93 -1.88
CA VAL A 158 9.47 -20.30 -3.00
C VAL A 158 10.85 -19.68 -2.79
N MET A 159 11.90 -20.49 -2.89
CA MET A 159 13.27 -20.01 -2.88
C MET A 159 13.64 -19.51 -4.28
N LYS A 160 13.79 -18.20 -4.45
CA LYS A 160 14.22 -17.57 -5.72
C LYS A 160 15.71 -17.20 -5.74
N SER A 161 16.41 -17.36 -4.61
CA SER A 161 17.86 -17.19 -4.53
C SER A 161 18.57 -18.33 -5.26
N GLU A 162 19.17 -18.02 -6.40
CA GLU A 162 19.92 -18.99 -7.20
C GLU A 162 21.23 -19.39 -6.51
N ASP A 163 21.95 -18.45 -5.88
CA ASP A 163 23.21 -18.75 -5.18
C ASP A 163 22.98 -19.67 -3.99
N PHE A 164 21.94 -19.40 -3.19
CA PHE A 164 21.63 -20.24 -2.03
C PHE A 164 21.13 -21.62 -2.46
N MET A 165 20.28 -21.70 -3.49
CA MET A 165 19.88 -22.99 -4.07
C MET A 165 21.09 -23.78 -4.58
N GLY A 166 22.06 -23.14 -5.23
CA GLY A 166 23.29 -23.80 -5.67
C GLY A 166 24.13 -24.34 -4.51
N MET A 167 24.19 -23.64 -3.38
CA MET A 167 24.85 -24.13 -2.16
C MET A 167 24.11 -25.33 -1.54
N VAL A 168 22.78 -25.31 -1.54
CA VAL A 168 21.95 -26.43 -1.07
C VAL A 168 22.10 -27.65 -1.98
N GLU A 169 22.03 -27.47 -3.29
CA GLU A 169 22.16 -28.54 -4.29
C GLU A 169 23.56 -29.18 -4.28
N SER A 170 24.61 -28.39 -4.03
CA SER A 170 25.98 -28.90 -3.90
C SER A 170 26.28 -29.56 -2.55
N GLY A 171 25.29 -29.63 -1.64
CA GLY A 171 25.45 -30.21 -0.31
C GLY A 171 26.33 -29.38 0.64
N LYS A 172 26.58 -28.11 0.32
CA LYS A 172 27.37 -27.20 1.17
C LYS A 172 26.59 -26.68 2.38
N VAL A 173 25.29 -26.89 2.41
CA VAL A 173 24.39 -26.46 3.48
C VAL A 173 23.71 -27.69 4.06
N GLU A 174 23.97 -27.98 5.34
CA GLU A 174 23.22 -28.99 6.07
C GLU A 174 22.06 -28.38 6.86
N PHE A 175 20.86 -28.92 6.67
CA PHE A 175 19.69 -28.54 7.45
C PHE A 175 19.53 -29.46 8.66
N LYS A 176 19.44 -28.86 9.85
CA LYS A 176 19.16 -29.53 11.12
C LYS A 176 17.96 -28.87 11.78
N SER A 177 17.43 -29.51 12.83
CA SER A 177 16.38 -28.90 13.64
C SER A 177 16.87 -27.54 14.15
N GLY A 178 16.08 -26.49 13.96
CA GLY A 178 16.45 -25.12 14.32
C GLY A 178 17.30 -24.38 13.28
N SER A 179 17.53 -24.94 12.09
CA SER A 179 18.21 -24.22 11.00
C SER A 179 17.43 -22.97 10.62
N MET A 180 18.11 -21.83 10.67
CA MET A 180 17.57 -20.49 10.48
C MET A 180 18.22 -19.83 9.26
N ILE A 181 17.46 -19.06 8.50
CA ILE A 181 17.98 -18.18 7.46
C ILE A 181 17.58 -16.73 7.75
N ASN A 182 18.51 -15.81 7.50
CA ASN A 182 18.23 -14.38 7.41
C ASN A 182 18.18 -14.01 5.93
N CYS A 183 17.04 -13.50 5.49
CA CYS A 183 16.73 -13.42 4.07
C CYS A 183 15.90 -12.18 3.71
N THR A 184 15.90 -11.86 2.41
CA THR A 184 15.00 -10.88 1.83
C THR A 184 13.69 -11.57 1.46
N LEU A 185 12.67 -11.38 2.30
CA LEU A 185 11.33 -11.97 2.13
C LEU A 185 10.44 -11.04 1.33
N GLN A 186 9.88 -11.55 0.24
CA GLN A 186 8.86 -10.91 -0.56
C GLN A 186 7.49 -11.54 -0.23
N ILE A 187 6.55 -10.73 0.25
CA ILE A 187 5.17 -11.11 0.49
C ILE A 187 4.32 -10.57 -0.66
N GLU A 188 3.70 -11.47 -1.41
CA GLU A 188 2.77 -11.12 -2.48
C GLU A 188 1.35 -11.05 -1.90
N LYS A 189 0.70 -9.90 -2.07
CA LYS A 189 -0.69 -9.68 -1.65
C LYS A 189 -1.57 -9.40 -2.86
N LYS A 190 -2.79 -9.91 -2.82
CA LYS A 190 -3.83 -9.63 -3.81
C LYS A 190 -5.05 -9.04 -3.14
N ILE A 191 -5.60 -7.99 -3.75
CA ILE A 191 -6.85 -7.37 -3.32
C ILE A 191 -8.01 -8.12 -3.99
N ASN A 192 -8.96 -8.61 -3.19
CA ASN A 192 -10.16 -9.27 -3.73
C ASN A 192 -11.24 -8.27 -4.19
N GLY A 193 -12.36 -8.77 -4.71
CA GLY A 193 -13.47 -7.92 -5.17
C GLY A 193 -14.06 -7.00 -4.10
N ALA A 194 -13.93 -7.35 -2.82
CA ALA A 194 -14.39 -6.54 -1.69
C ALA A 194 -13.35 -5.51 -1.19
N GLY A 195 -12.14 -5.51 -1.76
CA GLY A 195 -11.04 -4.66 -1.32
C GLY A 195 -10.22 -5.22 -0.16
N VAL A 196 -10.48 -6.47 0.26
CA VAL A 196 -9.72 -7.12 1.33
C VAL A 196 -8.42 -7.70 0.74
N GLU A 197 -7.30 -7.35 1.35
CA GLU A 197 -5.99 -7.91 1.02
C GLU A 197 -5.88 -9.35 1.51
N ARG A 198 -5.36 -10.24 0.66
CA ARG A 198 -4.97 -11.60 1.03
C ARG A 198 -3.55 -11.86 0.58
N ILE A 199 -2.77 -12.49 1.43
CA ILE A 199 -1.46 -13.00 1.07
C ILE A 199 -1.67 -14.17 0.10
N ILE A 200 -1.06 -14.10 -1.07
CA ILE A 200 -1.13 -15.14 -2.11
C ILE A 200 0.17 -15.95 -2.19
N GLY A 201 1.28 -15.41 -1.68
CA GLY A 201 2.57 -16.08 -1.77
C GLY A 201 3.65 -15.43 -0.92
N TYR A 202 4.66 -16.24 -0.63
CA TYR A 202 5.92 -15.83 -0.03
C TYR A 202 7.05 -16.27 -0.96
N ASN A 203 7.96 -15.37 -1.27
CA ASN A 203 9.18 -15.69 -2.00
C ASN A 203 10.39 -15.21 -1.22
N ILE A 204 11.46 -15.98 -1.24
CA ILE A 204 12.76 -15.55 -0.72
C ILE A 204 13.61 -15.13 -1.91
N LEU A 205 13.90 -13.84 -1.99
CA LEU A 205 14.65 -13.25 -3.10
C LEU A 205 16.15 -13.46 -2.97
N GLY A 206 16.65 -13.45 -1.74
CA GLY A 206 18.06 -13.61 -1.42
C GLY A 206 18.22 -14.04 0.03
N VAL A 207 19.26 -14.83 0.31
CA VAL A 207 19.61 -15.25 1.67
C VAL A 207 20.91 -14.56 2.03
N GLY A 208 20.91 -13.73 3.09
CA GLY A 208 22.12 -13.02 3.53
C GLY A 208 23.01 -13.86 4.44
N SER A 209 22.40 -14.68 5.30
CA SER A 209 23.12 -15.63 6.14
C SER A 209 22.22 -16.80 6.53
N TYR A 210 22.83 -17.91 6.92
CA TYR A 210 22.14 -19.09 7.45
C TYR A 210 22.85 -19.61 8.69
N SER A 211 22.12 -20.30 9.56
CA SER A 211 22.70 -20.93 10.74
C SER A 211 23.00 -22.40 10.48
N GLU A 212 24.22 -22.82 10.76
CA GLU A 212 24.66 -24.21 10.73
C GLU A 212 25.37 -24.54 12.04
N ASN A 213 24.92 -25.58 12.74
CA ASN A 213 25.50 -26.00 14.03
C ASN A 213 25.64 -24.87 15.07
N GLY A 214 24.67 -23.95 15.12
CA GLY A 214 24.68 -22.79 16.03
C GLY A 214 25.61 -21.65 15.61
N LYS A 215 26.29 -21.75 14.46
CA LYS A 215 27.09 -20.67 13.88
C LYS A 215 26.37 -20.01 12.72
N THR A 216 26.41 -18.69 12.66
CA THR A 216 25.89 -17.93 11.52
C THR A 216 26.95 -17.86 10.42
N ILE A 217 26.62 -18.37 9.24
CA ILE A 217 27.45 -18.36 8.05
C ILE A 217 26.87 -17.36 7.05
N GLU A 218 27.67 -16.39 6.63
CA GLU A 218 27.29 -15.43 5.61
C GLU A 218 27.39 -16.03 4.20
N THR A 219 26.38 -15.76 3.38
CA THR A 219 26.36 -16.16 1.97
C THR A 219 27.15 -15.17 1.11
N PRO A 220 27.52 -15.55 -0.13
CA PRO A 220 28.07 -14.60 -1.11
C PRO A 220 27.15 -13.41 -1.38
N GLU A 221 25.83 -13.66 -1.49
CA GLU A 221 24.80 -12.61 -1.66
C GLU A 221 24.80 -11.61 -0.50
N GLY A 222 24.88 -12.09 0.75
CA GLY A 222 24.93 -11.25 1.94
C GLY A 222 26.17 -10.35 1.95
N LYS A 223 27.33 -10.91 1.60
CA LYS A 223 28.60 -10.16 1.49
C LYS A 223 28.56 -9.09 0.41
N GLN A 224 27.94 -9.37 -0.75
CA GLN A 224 27.78 -8.38 -1.81
C GLN A 224 26.85 -7.24 -1.37
N LYS A 225 25.70 -7.55 -0.75
CA LYS A 225 24.74 -6.55 -0.27
C LYS A 225 25.35 -5.64 0.79
N GLN A 226 26.15 -6.17 1.72
CA GLN A 226 26.87 -5.36 2.70
C GLN A 226 27.90 -4.42 2.03
N LYS A 227 28.69 -4.91 1.08
CA LYS A 227 29.66 -4.07 0.35
C LYS A 227 28.97 -2.93 -0.40
N GLN A 228 27.85 -3.19 -1.07
CA GLN A 228 27.07 -2.17 -1.77
C GLN A 228 26.54 -1.11 -0.81
N ASN A 229 25.95 -1.52 0.33
CA ASN A 229 25.45 -0.58 1.34
C ASN A 229 26.56 0.31 1.92
N VAL A 230 27.76 -0.25 2.15
CA VAL A 230 28.92 0.53 2.63
C VAL A 230 29.38 1.54 1.58
N ILE A 231 29.41 1.15 0.30
CA ILE A 231 29.78 2.05 -0.80
C ILE A 231 28.77 3.19 -0.95
N SER A 232 27.46 2.88 -0.96
CA SER A 232 26.41 3.89 -1.06
C SER A 232 26.42 4.88 0.10
N LYS A 233 26.67 4.40 1.33
CA LYS A 233 26.78 5.26 2.50
C LYS A 233 27.98 6.21 2.41
N ARG A 234 29.15 5.69 2.02
CA ARG A 234 30.34 6.53 1.78
C ARG A 234 30.15 7.54 0.66
N GLN A 235 29.39 7.18 -0.37
CA GLN A 235 29.08 8.11 -1.47
C GLN A 235 28.16 9.24 -1.00
N LEU A 236 27.15 8.95 -0.16
CA LEU A 236 26.29 9.98 0.44
C LEU A 236 27.09 10.94 1.33
N ASP A 237 28.05 10.42 2.11
CA ASP A 237 28.92 11.24 2.97
C ASP A 237 29.86 12.18 2.17
N LEU A 238 30.09 11.93 0.87
CA LEU A 238 30.91 12.80 0.00
C LEU A 238 30.12 13.95 -0.64
N PHE A 239 28.79 13.92 -0.58
CA PHE A 239 27.90 14.93 -1.16
C PHE A 239 27.01 15.61 -0.11
N GLY A 240 27.20 15.29 1.18
CA GLY A 240 26.46 15.85 2.32
C GLY A 240 27.21 16.97 3.03
#